data_AF-A0A968TJW8-F1
#
_entry.id   AF-A0A968TJW8-F1
#
_cell.length_a   1.000
_cell.length_b   1.000
_cell.length_c   1.000
_cell.angle_alpha   90.00
_cell.angle_beta   90.00
_cell.angle_gamma   90.00
#
_symmetry.space_group_name_H-M   'P 1'
#
loop_
_entity.id
_entity.type
_entity.pdbx_description
1 polymer ?
#
loop_
_entity_poly.entity_id
_entity_poly.type
_entity_poly.pdbx_seq_one_letter_code
_entity_poly.pdbx_strand_id
1 'polypeptide(L)'
;ASHDTEDIDFEQLDWLKQRLIESWNNQSVRGRIVYFHHPPYVTEATKWRQAQTLAVRRRLRWVFDEVAENLGSLIKDRPIVDIIFNGHAHCLEYLRTTNTGYGDSHINCIISGGSGRRTRRQREEGNELMETFDYINGSPERKVADSLLYVGRSGKDEQQKFAYSFVRIDVKPGNPPQFIVRPFVTERYQKQWYNRELESIVI
;
A
#
# COMPACT_ATOMS: atom_id res chain seq x y z
N ALA A 1 21.62 12.81 -20.65
CA ALA A 1 21.35 13.11 -19.23
C ALA A 1 22.27 12.22 -18.43
N SER A 2 23.10 12.82 -17.56
CA SER A 2 24.03 12.08 -16.69
C SER A 2 23.26 11.11 -15.80
N HIS A 3 23.75 9.89 -15.72
CA HIS A 3 23.42 8.99 -14.61
C HIS A 3 24.21 9.47 -13.39
N ASP A 4 23.78 10.59 -12.81
CA ASP A 4 24.18 10.91 -11.44
C ASP A 4 23.48 9.89 -10.55
N THR A 5 24.26 9.27 -9.67
CA THR A 5 23.78 8.38 -8.62
C THR A 5 22.55 9.01 -7.97
N GLU A 6 21.39 8.36 -8.05
CA GLU A 6 20.20 8.82 -7.33
C GLU A 6 20.53 8.75 -5.83
N ASP A 7 20.95 9.89 -5.27
CA ASP A 7 21.17 10.03 -3.84
C ASP A 7 19.86 9.72 -3.14
N ILE A 8 19.88 8.66 -2.34
CA ILE A 8 18.76 8.32 -1.46
C ILE A 8 18.56 9.52 -0.54
N ASP A 9 17.35 10.07 -0.53
CA ASP A 9 16.97 11.19 0.34
C ASP A 9 16.83 10.71 1.79
N PHE A 10 17.97 10.54 2.46
CA PHE A 10 18.02 10.14 3.87
C PHE A 10 17.44 11.20 4.80
N GLU A 11 17.45 12.47 4.40
CA GLU A 11 16.83 13.54 5.17
C GLU A 11 15.31 13.34 5.25
N GLN A 12 14.66 13.03 4.13
CA GLN A 12 13.23 12.70 4.12
C GLN A 12 12.91 11.46 4.95
N LEU A 13 13.75 10.42 4.90
CA LEU A 13 13.55 9.20 5.67
C LEU A 13 13.71 9.44 7.18
N ASP A 14 14.74 10.21 7.58
CA ASP A 14 14.95 10.57 8.99
C ASP A 14 13.84 11.48 9.49
N TRP A 15 13.41 12.46 8.69
CA TRP A 15 12.25 13.29 9.01
C TRP A 15 10.99 12.44 9.26
N LEU A 16 10.69 11.47 8.39
CA LEU A 16 9.54 10.58 8.57
C LEU A 16 9.64 9.78 9.87
N LYS A 17 10.83 9.21 10.16
CA LYS A 17 11.11 8.49 11.41
C LYS A 17 10.83 9.37 12.62
N GLN A 18 11.40 10.58 12.68
CA GLN A 18 11.23 11.49 13.81
C GLN A 18 9.77 11.90 13.99
N ARG A 19 9.06 12.23 12.90
CA ARG A 19 7.63 12.59 12.97
C ARG A 19 6.76 11.44 13.47
N LEU A 20 7.07 10.21 13.09
CA LEU A 20 6.35 9.05 13.61
C LEU A 20 6.61 8.88 15.11
N ILE A 21 7.86 8.95 15.57
CA ILE A 21 8.22 8.87 17.00
C ILE A 21 7.52 9.97 17.81
N GLU A 22 7.60 11.22 17.38
CA GLU A 22 6.93 12.36 18.02
C GLU A 22 5.42 12.13 18.11
N SER A 23 4.80 11.66 17.02
CA SER A 23 3.37 11.40 16.98
C SER A 23 2.95 10.26 17.92
N TRP A 24 3.81 9.27 18.16
CA TRP A 24 3.58 8.18 19.13
C TRP A 24 3.62 8.64 20.58
N ASN A 25 4.48 9.61 20.88
CA ASN A 25 4.58 10.20 22.22
C ASN A 25 3.48 11.24 22.51
N ASN A 26 2.74 11.68 21.48
CA ASN A 26 1.66 12.64 21.65
C ASN A 26 0.30 11.94 21.85
N GLN A 27 -0.23 11.99 23.08
CA GLN A 27 -1.52 11.36 23.44
C GLN A 27 -2.74 11.93 22.71
N SER A 28 -2.65 13.15 22.15
CA SER A 28 -3.73 13.73 21.32
C SER A 28 -3.78 13.13 19.91
N VAL A 29 -2.70 12.48 19.46
CA VAL A 29 -2.66 11.78 18.17
C VAL A 29 -3.32 10.42 18.31
N ARG A 30 -4.52 10.32 17.75
CA ARG A 30 -5.29 9.07 17.74
C ARG A 30 -4.89 8.10 16.64
N GLY A 31 -4.36 8.59 15.52
CA GLY A 31 -3.98 7.75 14.39
C GLY A 31 -2.93 8.37 13.47
N ARG A 32 -2.29 7.53 12.67
CA ARG A 32 -1.14 7.80 11.82
C ARG A 32 -1.41 7.29 10.41
N ILE A 33 -1.52 8.24 9.49
CA ILE A 33 -1.79 7.98 8.08
C ILE A 33 -0.59 8.45 7.28
N VAL A 34 -0.09 7.60 6.39
CA VAL A 34 1.00 7.97 5.48
C VAL A 34 0.48 7.92 4.05
N TYR A 35 0.83 8.91 3.23
CA TYR A 35 0.46 8.93 1.81
C TYR A 35 1.64 9.35 0.94
N PHE A 36 1.83 8.65 -0.17
CA PHE A 36 2.88 8.94 -1.15
C PHE A 36 2.58 8.23 -2.48
N HIS A 37 3.23 8.63 -3.56
CA HIS A 37 2.81 8.22 -4.90
C HIS A 37 3.03 6.72 -5.20
N HIS A 38 4.25 6.21 -4.99
CA HIS A 38 4.64 4.84 -5.37
C HIS A 38 4.27 3.83 -4.28
N PRO A 39 3.47 2.79 -4.54
CA PRO A 39 3.07 1.82 -3.52
C PRO A 39 4.25 0.89 -3.15
N PRO A 40 4.47 0.60 -1.86
CA PRO A 40 5.48 -0.38 -1.43
C PRO A 40 5.01 -1.83 -1.65
N TYR A 41 3.70 -2.09 -1.51
CA TYR A 41 3.06 -3.38 -1.80
C TYR A 41 2.01 -3.13 -2.87
N VAL A 42 2.02 -3.94 -3.93
CA VAL A 42 1.08 -3.85 -5.05
C VAL A 42 1.09 -5.16 -5.81
N THR A 43 -0.06 -5.64 -6.26
CA THR A 43 -0.15 -6.83 -7.13
C THR A 43 -0.50 -6.49 -8.57
N GLU A 44 -0.60 -5.21 -8.93
CA GLU A 44 -0.67 -4.77 -10.31
C GLU A 44 0.54 -5.28 -11.14
N ALA A 45 0.23 -5.92 -12.28
CA ALA A 45 1.16 -6.69 -13.10
C ALA A 45 2.42 -5.95 -13.56
N THR A 46 2.35 -4.62 -13.76
CA THR A 46 3.49 -3.82 -14.23
C THR A 46 4.32 -3.20 -13.12
N LYS A 47 3.78 -3.09 -11.89
CA LYS A 47 4.41 -2.37 -10.77
C LYS A 47 4.97 -3.27 -9.66
N TRP A 48 4.43 -4.46 -9.45
CA TRP A 48 4.71 -5.29 -8.27
C TRP A 48 6.19 -5.62 -8.03
N ARG A 49 6.96 -5.78 -9.10
CA ARG A 49 8.40 -6.12 -9.06
C ARG A 49 9.33 -5.02 -9.60
N GLN A 50 8.85 -3.79 -9.74
CA GLN A 50 9.71 -2.70 -10.20
C GLN A 50 10.76 -2.36 -9.14
N ALA A 51 11.98 -2.04 -9.57
CA ALA A 51 13.07 -1.65 -8.67
C ALA A 51 12.65 -0.51 -7.72
N GLN A 52 11.91 0.48 -8.23
CA GLN A 52 11.36 1.59 -7.45
C GLN A 52 10.39 1.11 -6.35
N THR A 53 9.45 0.20 -6.68
CA THR A 53 8.52 -0.42 -5.72
C THR A 53 9.28 -1.12 -4.60
N LEU A 54 10.29 -1.92 -4.95
CA LEU A 54 11.11 -2.65 -3.99
C LEU A 54 11.98 -1.72 -3.14
N ALA A 55 12.55 -0.67 -3.73
CA ALA A 55 13.34 0.33 -3.02
C ALA A 55 12.48 1.08 -1.99
N VAL A 56 11.31 1.57 -2.40
CA VAL A 56 10.36 2.24 -1.49
C VAL A 56 9.93 1.31 -0.36
N ARG A 57 9.60 0.05 -0.65
CA ARG A 57 9.27 -0.94 0.39
C ARG A 57 10.40 -1.11 1.40
N ARG A 58 11.62 -1.37 0.92
CA ARG A 58 12.79 -1.62 1.79
C ARG A 58 13.10 -0.40 2.67
N ARG A 59 13.03 0.81 2.12
CA ARG A 59 13.29 2.04 2.87
C ARG A 59 12.20 2.35 3.88
N LEU A 60 10.94 2.13 3.52
CA LEU A 60 9.83 2.32 4.45
C LEU A 60 9.87 1.30 5.59
N ARG A 61 10.16 0.02 5.28
CA ARG A 61 10.37 -1.02 6.29
C ARG A 61 11.47 -0.62 7.26
N TRP A 62 12.63 -0.18 6.75
CA TRP A 62 13.72 0.30 7.60
C TRP A 62 13.29 1.45 8.51
N VAL A 63 12.60 2.46 7.97
CA VAL A 63 12.07 3.57 8.81
C VAL A 63 11.13 3.03 9.89
N PHE A 64 10.24 2.10 9.56
CA PHE A 64 9.31 1.52 10.54
C PHE A 64 10.01 0.64 11.58
N ASP A 65 11.06 -0.08 11.21
CA ASP A 65 11.90 -0.84 12.14
C ASP A 65 12.58 0.10 13.15
N GLU A 66 13.17 1.20 12.68
CA GLU A 66 13.83 2.19 13.54
C GLU A 66 12.84 2.88 14.48
N VAL A 67 11.63 3.19 13.99
CA VAL A 67 10.54 3.69 14.85
C VAL A 67 10.13 2.62 15.87
N ALA A 68 10.02 1.36 15.46
CA ALA A 68 9.65 0.26 16.35
C ALA A 68 10.66 0.07 17.48
N GLU A 69 11.94 0.06 17.14
CA GLU A 69 13.04 -0.05 18.08
C GLU A 69 13.05 1.12 19.08
N ASN A 70 12.87 2.36 18.59
CA ASN A 70 12.88 3.54 19.45
C ASN A 70 11.72 3.57 20.46
N LEU A 71 10.52 3.17 20.03
CA LEU A 71 9.32 3.22 20.85
C LEU A 71 9.15 2.00 21.77
N GLY A 72 9.77 0.87 21.42
CA GLY A 72 9.73 -0.37 22.19
C GLY A 72 8.31 -0.77 22.59
N SER A 73 8.08 -0.93 23.89
CA SER A 73 6.79 -1.40 24.43
C SER A 73 5.62 -0.43 24.26
N LEU A 74 5.87 0.83 23.84
CA LEU A 74 4.79 1.80 23.61
C LEU A 74 3.85 1.36 22.48
N ILE A 75 4.37 0.69 21.47
CA ILE A 75 3.62 0.25 20.28
C ILE A 75 2.61 -0.86 20.63
N LYS A 76 2.93 -1.70 21.63
CA LYS A 76 2.17 -2.91 21.97
C LYS A 76 1.99 -3.78 20.71
N ASP A 77 0.76 -4.11 20.35
CA ASP A 77 0.41 -4.93 19.17
C ASP A 77 -0.10 -4.10 17.98
N ARG A 78 0.09 -2.77 18.00
CA ARG A 78 -0.40 -1.88 16.93
C ARG A 78 0.63 -1.77 15.80
N PRO A 79 0.20 -1.71 14.53
CA PRO A 79 1.09 -1.31 13.44
C PRO A 79 1.63 0.12 13.65
N ILE A 80 2.81 0.43 13.12
CA ILE A 80 3.45 1.76 13.22
C ILE A 80 2.56 2.87 12.65
N VAL A 81 1.84 2.56 11.58
CA VAL A 81 0.85 3.42 10.92
C VAL A 81 -0.45 2.65 10.73
N ASP A 82 -1.59 3.33 10.87
CA ASP A 82 -2.89 2.67 10.77
C ASP A 82 -3.23 2.32 9.30
N ILE A 83 -2.86 3.22 8.37
CA ILE A 83 -3.13 3.05 6.94
C ILE A 83 -2.16 3.83 6.04
N ILE A 84 -1.81 3.22 4.91
CA ILE A 84 -1.02 3.82 3.84
C ILE A 84 -1.90 4.05 2.61
N PHE A 85 -1.81 5.23 2.01
CA PHE A 85 -2.45 5.57 0.74
C PHE A 85 -1.44 5.79 -0.37
N ASN A 86 -1.67 5.15 -1.52
CA ASN A 86 -0.82 5.27 -2.68
C ASN A 86 -1.59 5.48 -3.98
N GLY A 87 -0.85 5.86 -5.03
CA GLY A 87 -1.31 5.90 -6.42
C GLY A 87 -0.41 5.04 -7.30
N HIS A 88 0.07 5.61 -8.41
CA HIS A 88 1.04 5.05 -9.36
C HIS A 88 0.62 3.79 -10.12
N ALA A 89 0.21 2.73 -9.43
CA ALA A 89 -0.38 1.56 -10.06
C ALA A 89 -1.80 1.87 -10.51
N HIS A 90 -2.11 1.58 -11.77
CA HIS A 90 -3.41 1.94 -12.36
C HIS A 90 -4.48 0.90 -12.02
N CYS A 91 -4.79 0.78 -10.74
CA CYS A 91 -5.87 -0.02 -10.18
C CYS A 91 -6.40 0.69 -8.92
N LEU A 92 -7.53 0.20 -8.44
CA LEU A 92 -7.85 0.27 -7.02
C LEU A 92 -7.46 -1.07 -6.40
N GLU A 93 -6.70 -1.03 -5.32
CA GLU A 93 -6.28 -2.22 -4.59
C GLU A 93 -6.31 -1.96 -3.09
N TYR A 94 -6.87 -2.90 -2.32
CA TYR A 94 -6.69 -2.96 -0.87
C TYR A 94 -5.83 -4.18 -0.54
N LEU A 95 -4.72 -3.92 0.12
CA LEU A 95 -3.77 -4.91 0.59
C LEU A 95 -3.65 -4.82 2.11
N ARG A 96 -3.36 -5.96 2.74
CA ARG A 96 -2.91 -6.01 4.13
C ARG A 96 -1.57 -6.74 4.19
N THR A 97 -0.57 -6.12 4.80
CA THR A 97 0.70 -6.83 5.02
C THR A 97 0.51 -7.94 6.05
N THR A 98 1.24 -9.04 5.87
CA THR A 98 1.23 -10.17 6.80
C THR A 98 2.10 -9.85 8.03
N ASN A 99 2.33 -10.84 8.89
CA ASN A 99 3.44 -10.74 9.82
C ASN A 99 4.75 -10.90 9.03
N THR A 100 5.39 -9.78 8.71
CA THR A 100 6.66 -9.77 7.96
C THR A 100 7.86 -10.07 8.88
N GLY A 101 7.67 -9.95 10.20
CA GLY A 101 8.74 -9.94 11.20
C GLY A 101 9.42 -8.58 11.37
N TYR A 102 8.91 -7.53 10.70
CA TYR A 102 9.46 -6.17 10.69
C TYR A 102 8.35 -5.15 10.98
N GLY A 103 8.71 -3.87 11.14
CA GLY A 103 7.82 -2.76 11.44
C GLY A 103 6.77 -2.47 10.36
N ASP A 104 6.88 -3.08 9.18
CA ASP A 104 5.87 -3.07 8.12
C ASP A 104 4.80 -4.16 8.25
N SER A 105 4.73 -4.86 9.38
CA SER A 105 3.73 -5.92 9.63
C SER A 105 2.31 -5.39 9.84
N HIS A 106 1.31 -6.13 9.36
CA HIS A 106 -0.11 -5.91 9.62
C HIS A 106 -0.70 -4.55 9.20
N ILE A 107 -0.05 -3.84 8.29
CA ILE A 107 -0.44 -2.52 7.78
C ILE A 107 -1.50 -2.65 6.69
N ASN A 108 -2.49 -1.75 6.75
CA ASN A 108 -3.45 -1.56 5.67
C ASN A 108 -2.87 -0.66 4.59
N CYS A 109 -2.90 -1.11 3.33
CA CYS A 109 -2.45 -0.34 2.18
C CYS A 109 -3.59 -0.19 1.17
N ILE A 110 -3.90 1.05 0.78
CA ILE A 110 -4.90 1.35 -0.26
C ILE A 110 -4.21 2.05 -1.41
N ILE A 111 -4.32 1.44 -2.58
CA ILE A 111 -3.87 2.02 -3.85
C ILE A 111 -5.10 2.54 -4.57
N SER A 112 -5.13 3.82 -4.91
CA SER A 112 -6.22 4.44 -5.67
C SER A 112 -5.68 5.16 -6.91
N GLY A 113 -4.93 4.45 -7.76
CA GLY A 113 -4.32 5.00 -8.98
C GLY A 113 -5.12 4.75 -10.27
N GLY A 114 -6.30 4.13 -10.19
CA GLY A 114 -7.14 3.74 -11.32
C GLY A 114 -8.09 4.82 -11.86
N SER A 115 -7.87 6.11 -11.62
CA SER A 115 -8.89 7.15 -11.85
C SER A 115 -9.01 7.69 -13.28
N GLY A 116 -8.04 7.44 -14.18
CA GLY A 116 -8.13 8.02 -15.53
C GLY A 116 -7.20 7.44 -16.60
N ARG A 117 -6.02 6.93 -16.26
CA ARG A 117 -5.15 6.24 -17.22
C ARG A 117 -5.59 4.78 -17.37
N ARG A 118 -5.28 4.15 -18.52
CA ARG A 118 -5.65 2.77 -18.81
C ARG A 118 -5.28 1.85 -17.65
N THR A 119 -6.30 1.29 -17.00
CA THR A 119 -6.13 0.41 -15.85
C THR A 119 -5.48 -0.89 -16.25
N ARG A 120 -4.86 -1.55 -15.26
CA ARG A 120 -4.04 -2.72 -15.48
C ARG A 120 -4.58 -3.94 -14.76
N ARG A 121 -4.04 -5.10 -15.09
CA ARG A 121 -4.45 -6.37 -14.50
C ARG A 121 -3.69 -6.59 -13.21
N GLN A 122 -4.26 -7.39 -12.33
CA GLN A 122 -3.49 -8.08 -11.31
C GLN A 122 -2.49 -9.00 -12.01
N ARG A 123 -1.33 -9.19 -11.39
CA ARG A 123 -0.30 -10.14 -11.80
C ARG A 123 -0.87 -11.57 -11.85
N GLU A 124 -0.26 -12.44 -12.65
CA GLU A 124 -0.81 -13.78 -12.92
C GLU A 124 -0.66 -14.73 -11.73
N GLU A 125 0.34 -14.53 -10.89
CA GLU A 125 0.58 -15.37 -9.72
C GLU A 125 -0.34 -14.99 -8.53
N GLY A 126 -1.37 -14.18 -8.78
CA GLY A 126 -2.52 -14.01 -7.89
C GLY A 126 -2.42 -12.85 -6.88
N ASN A 127 -3.08 -13.04 -5.75
CA ASN A 127 -3.30 -12.02 -4.73
C ASN A 127 -2.26 -12.02 -3.60
N GLU A 128 -1.46 -13.08 -3.46
CA GLU A 128 -0.45 -13.21 -2.40
C GLU A 128 0.90 -12.61 -2.80
N LEU A 129 1.36 -11.54 -2.19
CA LEU A 129 2.64 -10.95 -2.53
C LEU A 129 3.77 -11.68 -1.78
N MET A 130 4.68 -12.29 -2.54
CA MET A 130 5.89 -12.96 -2.03
C MET A 130 7.11 -12.03 -2.15
N GLU A 131 8.07 -12.18 -1.23
CA GLU A 131 9.35 -11.47 -1.25
C GLU A 131 10.48 -12.43 -0.87
N THR A 132 11.59 -12.35 -1.62
CA THR A 132 12.84 -13.03 -1.29
C THR A 132 13.68 -12.14 -0.39
N PHE A 133 14.11 -12.68 0.76
CA PHE A 133 14.91 -11.96 1.74
C PHE A 133 16.40 -12.26 1.55
N ASP A 134 17.01 -11.63 0.53
CA ASP A 134 18.39 -11.92 0.07
C ASP A 134 19.48 -11.64 1.12
N TYR A 135 19.16 -10.87 2.16
CA TYR A 135 20.08 -10.55 3.26
C TYR A 135 20.01 -11.56 4.41
N ILE A 136 19.13 -12.56 4.33
CA ILE A 136 19.03 -13.67 5.28
C ILE A 136 19.71 -14.89 4.63
N ASN A 137 20.50 -15.63 5.40
CA ASN A 137 21.16 -16.84 4.90
C ASN A 137 20.13 -17.81 4.29
N GLY A 138 20.40 -18.27 3.06
CA GLY A 138 19.50 -19.14 2.29
C GLY A 138 18.41 -18.40 1.51
N SER A 139 18.37 -17.06 1.54
CA SER A 139 17.43 -16.22 0.77
C SER A 139 15.98 -16.71 0.81
N PRO A 140 15.38 -16.90 2.00
CA PRO A 140 14.04 -17.46 2.10
C PRO A 140 13.01 -16.58 1.40
N GLU A 141 12.09 -17.21 0.71
CA GLU A 141 10.88 -16.57 0.18
C GLU A 141 9.79 -16.58 1.25
N ARG A 142 9.17 -15.42 1.49
CA ARG A 142 8.08 -15.28 2.47
C ARG A 142 6.95 -14.45 1.90
N LYS A 143 5.72 -14.75 2.32
CA LYS A 143 4.57 -13.91 2.02
C LYS A 143 4.62 -12.63 2.84
N VAL A 144 4.49 -11.48 2.18
CA VAL A 144 4.56 -10.14 2.80
C VAL A 144 3.25 -9.38 2.77
N ALA A 145 2.31 -9.70 1.88
CA ALA A 145 1.00 -9.08 1.85
C ALA A 145 -0.05 -9.94 1.14
N ASP A 146 -1.31 -9.74 1.49
CA ASP A 146 -2.47 -10.31 0.81
C ASP A 146 -3.27 -9.18 0.15
N SER A 147 -3.55 -9.31 -1.15
CA SER A 147 -4.47 -8.43 -1.86
C SER A 147 -5.91 -8.91 -1.59
N LEU A 148 -6.67 -8.07 -0.89
CA LEU A 148 -8.01 -8.38 -0.40
C LEU A 148 -9.10 -7.83 -1.32
N LEU A 149 -8.80 -6.78 -2.08
CA LEU A 149 -9.62 -6.26 -3.16
C LEU A 149 -8.73 -5.83 -4.31
N TYR A 150 -9.05 -6.25 -5.54
CA TYR A 150 -8.41 -5.75 -6.75
C TYR A 150 -9.46 -5.31 -7.77
N VAL A 151 -9.35 -4.07 -8.23
CA VAL A 151 -10.21 -3.47 -9.25
C VAL A 151 -9.34 -2.83 -10.32
N GLY A 152 -9.36 -3.39 -11.51
CA GLY A 152 -8.58 -2.89 -12.64
C GLY A 152 -9.10 -3.42 -13.96
N ARG A 153 -8.18 -3.73 -14.87
CA ARG A 153 -8.51 -4.35 -16.16
C ARG A 153 -8.77 -5.84 -16.01
N SER A 154 -9.85 -6.33 -16.61
CA SER A 154 -10.22 -7.74 -16.64
C SER A 154 -10.74 -8.17 -18.02
N GLY A 155 -11.08 -9.47 -18.18
CA GLY A 155 -11.52 -10.07 -19.46
C GLY A 155 -10.40 -10.23 -20.49
N LYS A 156 -10.65 -10.80 -21.66
CA LYS A 156 -9.69 -10.94 -22.78
C LYS A 156 -10.33 -10.43 -24.07
N ASP A 157 -9.53 -9.91 -24.98
CA ASP A 157 -9.96 -9.47 -26.32
C ASP A 157 -11.22 -8.57 -26.30
N GLU A 158 -12.30 -8.98 -26.95
CA GLU A 158 -13.57 -8.23 -27.02
C GLU A 158 -14.30 -8.15 -25.67
N GLN A 159 -13.93 -9.02 -24.72
CA GLN A 159 -14.47 -9.06 -23.37
C GLN A 159 -13.69 -8.17 -22.40
N GLN A 160 -12.77 -7.32 -22.89
CA GLN A 160 -11.98 -6.43 -22.05
C GLN A 160 -12.85 -5.42 -21.31
N LYS A 161 -12.59 -5.32 -20.01
CA LYS A 161 -13.22 -4.39 -19.08
C LYS A 161 -12.15 -3.48 -18.49
N PHE A 162 -12.44 -2.19 -18.41
CA PHE A 162 -11.57 -1.20 -17.77
C PHE A 162 -12.32 -0.58 -16.60
N ALA A 163 -12.04 -1.05 -15.39
CA ALA A 163 -12.60 -0.46 -14.19
C ALA A 163 -11.79 0.79 -13.81
N TYR A 164 -12.46 1.94 -13.76
CA TYR A 164 -11.93 3.20 -13.23
C TYR A 164 -12.51 3.43 -11.85
N SER A 165 -11.72 4.02 -10.96
CA SER A 165 -12.11 4.07 -9.54
C SER A 165 -11.53 5.26 -8.79
N PHE A 166 -12.22 5.59 -7.70
CA PHE A 166 -11.75 6.43 -6.62
C PHE A 166 -12.30 5.89 -5.30
N VAL A 167 -11.80 6.40 -4.18
CA VAL A 167 -12.26 6.03 -2.84
C VAL A 167 -12.68 7.26 -2.04
N ARG A 168 -13.73 7.12 -1.24
CA ARG A 168 -14.01 8.02 -0.11
C ARG A 168 -13.62 7.31 1.18
N ILE A 169 -12.94 8.02 2.07
CA ILE A 169 -12.55 7.49 3.38
C ILE A 169 -13.35 8.24 4.45
N ASP A 170 -14.21 7.53 5.17
CA ASP A 170 -14.86 8.08 6.37
C ASP A 170 -14.01 7.74 7.59
N VAL A 171 -13.52 8.75 8.30
CA VAL A 171 -12.75 8.56 9.55
C VAL A 171 -13.71 8.67 10.73
N LYS A 172 -13.84 7.61 11.52
CA LYS A 172 -14.76 7.52 12.65
C LYS A 172 -14.08 7.90 13.98
N PRO A 173 -14.84 8.11 15.06
CA PRO A 173 -14.30 8.18 16.42
C PRO A 173 -13.48 6.93 16.79
N GLY A 174 -12.62 7.03 17.81
CA GLY A 174 -11.74 5.93 18.26
C GLY A 174 -10.28 6.35 18.46
N ASN A 175 -9.52 5.50 19.15
CA ASN A 175 -8.06 5.58 19.30
C ASN A 175 -7.44 4.16 19.32
N PRO A 176 -7.05 3.60 18.15
CA PRO A 176 -7.04 4.23 16.82
C PRO A 176 -8.43 4.53 16.26
N PRO A 177 -8.55 5.51 15.35
CA PRO A 177 -9.79 5.73 14.62
C PRO A 177 -10.10 4.55 13.70
N GLN A 178 -11.38 4.20 13.58
CA GLN A 178 -11.84 3.28 12.56
C GLN A 178 -12.00 4.01 11.22
N PHE A 179 -11.64 3.36 10.12
CA PHE A 179 -11.77 3.88 8.76
C PHE A 179 -12.80 3.07 7.97
N ILE A 180 -13.71 3.78 7.29
CA ILE A 180 -14.61 3.15 6.31
C ILE A 180 -14.17 3.57 4.92
N VAL A 181 -13.63 2.60 4.18
CA VAL A 181 -13.21 2.76 2.78
C VAL A 181 -14.42 2.50 1.90
N ARG A 182 -14.80 3.47 1.08
CA ARG A 182 -15.90 3.36 0.13
C ARG A 182 -15.37 3.44 -1.30
N PRO A 183 -15.22 2.30 -1.97
CA PRO A 183 -14.88 2.26 -3.38
C PRO A 183 -16.02 2.79 -4.25
N PHE A 184 -15.68 3.57 -5.25
CA PHE A 184 -16.57 3.94 -6.34
C PHE A 184 -15.94 3.46 -7.64
N VAL A 185 -16.69 2.70 -8.43
CA VAL A 185 -16.16 2.06 -9.64
C VAL A 185 -17.08 2.31 -10.82
N THR A 186 -16.50 2.80 -11.91
CA THR A 186 -17.15 2.88 -13.21
C THR A 186 -16.34 2.05 -14.21
N GLU A 187 -16.98 1.05 -14.80
CA GLU A 187 -16.38 0.11 -15.74
C GLU A 187 -16.72 0.48 -17.18
N ARG A 188 -15.71 0.56 -18.04
CA ARG A 188 -15.90 0.64 -19.50
C ARG A 188 -15.85 -0.77 -20.09
N TYR A 189 -16.94 -1.20 -20.71
CA TYR A 189 -17.09 -2.51 -21.34
C TYR A 189 -17.89 -2.37 -22.64
N GLN A 190 -17.42 -2.98 -23.74
CA GLN A 190 -18.06 -2.88 -25.05
C GLN A 190 -18.46 -1.44 -25.47
N LYS A 191 -17.56 -0.47 -25.20
CA LYS A 191 -17.76 0.97 -25.44
C LYS A 191 -18.86 1.64 -24.61
N GLN A 192 -19.48 0.93 -23.68
CA GLN A 192 -20.49 1.44 -22.76
C GLN A 192 -19.90 1.59 -21.35
N TRP A 193 -20.57 2.40 -20.52
CA TRP A 193 -20.16 2.70 -19.16
C TRP A 193 -21.17 2.12 -18.18
N TYR A 194 -20.66 1.46 -17.15
CA TYR A 194 -21.44 0.80 -16.12
C TYR A 194 -20.93 1.20 -14.75
N ASN A 195 -21.83 1.55 -13.84
CA ASN A 195 -21.47 1.74 -12.44
C ASN A 195 -21.49 0.40 -11.72
N ARG A 196 -20.49 0.16 -10.88
CA ARG A 196 -20.39 -1.03 -10.04
C ARG A 196 -20.35 -0.59 -8.59
N GLU A 197 -21.33 -1.04 -7.82
CA GLU A 197 -21.30 -0.90 -6.37
C GLU A 197 -20.37 -1.96 -5.78
N LEU A 198 -19.57 -1.54 -4.80
CA LEU A 198 -18.71 -2.41 -4.02
C LEU A 198 -19.03 -2.17 -2.55
N GLU A 199 -18.90 -3.23 -1.76
CA GLU A 199 -19.01 -3.12 -0.31
C GLU A 199 -17.93 -2.22 0.25
N SER A 200 -18.29 -1.49 1.32
CA SER A 200 -17.31 -0.72 2.07
C SER A 200 -16.42 -1.63 2.90
N ILE A 201 -15.13 -1.32 2.95
CA ILE A 201 -14.17 -2.03 3.80
C ILE A 201 -14.05 -1.26 5.12
N VAL A 202 -14.16 -1.98 6.24
CA VAL A 202 -13.94 -1.42 7.58
C VAL A 202 -12.54 -1.81 8.03
N ILE A 203 -11.74 -0.81 8.39
CA ILE A 203 -10.37 -0.93 8.88
C ILE A 203 -10.32 -0.37 10.31
#